data_AF-A0A7H1MEL6-F1
#
_entry.id   AF-A0A7H1MEL6-F1
#
_cell.length_a   1.000
_cell.length_b   1.000
_cell.length_c   1.000
_cell.angle_alpha   90.00
_cell.angle_beta   90.00
_cell.angle_gamma   90.00
#
_symmetry.space_group_name_H-M   'P 1'
#
loop_
_entity.id
_entity.type
_entity.pdbx_description
1 polymer ?
#
loop_
_entity_poly.entity_id
_entity_poly.type
_entity_poly.pdbx_seq_one_letter_code
_entity_poly.pdbx_strand_id
1 'polypeptide(L)' 'MDKIKVVAADGLRVPKEGRAHDYIGQEPVSVPDTLYYRRLLADGDLLAAVDPEPATKKGSK' A
#
# COMPACT_ATOMS: atom_id res chain seq x y z
N MET A 1 -9.61 14.08 7.10
CA MET A 1 -8.65 12.97 7.02
C MET A 1 -8.92 12.27 5.72
N ASP A 2 -8.11 12.59 4.72
CA ASP A 2 -8.20 11.94 3.42
C ASP A 2 -7.85 10.46 3.58
N LYS A 3 -8.46 9.62 2.74
CA LYS A 3 -8.24 8.17 2.75
C LYS A 3 -7.81 7.73 1.37
N ILE A 4 -6.75 6.94 1.32
CA ILE A 4 -6.23 6.34 0.11
C ILE A 4 -6.55 4.85 0.11
N LYS A 5 -6.81 4.31 -1.08
CA LYS A 5 -7.03 2.88 -1.29
C LYS A 5 -5.71 2.27 -1.72
N VAL A 6 -5.22 1.30 -0.95
CA VAL A 6 -3.92 0.68 -1.16
C VAL A 6 -4.02 -0.83 -1.07
N VAL A 7 -3.10 -1.49 -1.74
CA VAL A 7 -2.92 -2.95 -1.73
C VAL A 7 -1.45 -3.25 -1.55
N ALA A 8 -1.10 -4.31 -0.81
CA ALA A 8 0.30 -4.70 -0.68
C ALA A 8 0.80 -5.37 -1.96
N ALA A 9 2.10 -5.20 -2.22
CA ALA A 9 2.79 -5.92 -3.28
C ALA A 9 2.63 -7.44 -3.12
N ASP A 10 2.68 -8.16 -4.24
CA ASP A 10 2.50 -9.61 -4.25
C ASP A 10 3.54 -10.33 -3.37
N GLY A 11 3.05 -11.16 -2.45
CA GLY A 11 3.89 -11.90 -1.50
C GLY A 11 4.31 -11.08 -0.29
N LEU A 12 3.94 -9.80 -0.21
CA LEU A 12 4.22 -8.93 0.92
C LEU A 12 2.99 -8.76 1.82
N ARG A 13 3.25 -8.52 3.11
CA ARG A 13 2.25 -8.12 4.09
C ARG A 13 2.76 -6.90 4.84
N VAL A 14 2.08 -5.77 4.65
CA VAL A 14 2.49 -4.49 5.24
C VAL A 14 1.67 -4.23 6.50
N PRO A 15 2.28 -4.04 7.68
CA PRO A 15 1.53 -3.75 8.90
C PRO A 15 0.84 -2.39 8.82
N LYS A 16 -0.35 -2.27 9.42
CA LYS A 16 -1.07 -1.00 9.52
C LYS A 16 -0.43 -0.09 10.55
N GLU A 17 -0.46 1.20 10.27
CA GLU A 17 0.03 2.24 11.18
C GLU A 17 -0.65 2.12 12.55
N GLY A 18 0.15 1.96 13.61
CA GLY A 18 -0.34 1.82 14.99
C GLY A 18 -1.01 0.49 15.34
N ARG A 19 -1.08 -0.48 14.40
CA ARG A 19 -1.69 -1.80 14.61
C ARG A 19 -0.84 -2.91 13.99
N ALA A 20 0.22 -3.32 14.70
CA ALA A 20 1.16 -4.34 14.24
C ALA A 20 0.54 -5.75 14.02
N HIS A 21 -0.67 -6.00 14.52
CA HIS A 21 -1.39 -7.26 14.29
C HIS A 21 -2.31 -7.21 13.06
N ASP A 22 -2.59 -6.01 12.54
CA ASP A 22 -3.39 -5.84 11.33
C ASP A 22 -2.46 -5.62 10.14
N TYR A 23 -2.62 -6.42 9.10
CA TYR A 23 -1.81 -6.34 7.88
C TYR A 23 -2.67 -5.94 6.68
N ILE A 24 -2.04 -5.23 5.76
CA ILE A 24 -2.53 -4.99 4.40
C ILE A 24 -1.86 -6.06 3.54
N GLY A 25 -2.69 -6.87 2.89
CA GLY A 25 -2.26 -7.85 1.90
C GLY A 25 -2.68 -7.43 0.50
N GLN A 26 -2.92 -8.40 -0.36
CA GLN A 26 -3.36 -8.23 -1.74
C GLN A 26 -4.82 -7.80 -1.88
N GLU A 27 -5.53 -7.66 -0.76
CA GLU A 27 -6.90 -7.14 -0.77
C GLU A 27 -6.87 -5.60 -0.65
N PRO A 28 -7.61 -4.88 -1.50
CA PRO A 28 -7.59 -3.42 -1.49
C PRO A 28 -8.26 -2.87 -0.23
N VAL A 29 -7.48 -2.17 0.59
CA VAL A 29 -7.94 -1.58 1.86
C VAL A 29 -7.90 -0.06 1.79
N SER A 30 -8.92 0.58 2.38
CA SER A 30 -8.93 2.04 2.54
C SER A 30 -8.26 2.42 3.86
N VAL A 31 -7.15 3.15 3.78
CA VAL A 31 -6.33 3.61 4.91
C VAL A 31 -6.27 5.13 4.92
N PRO A 32 -6.03 5.77 6.08
CA PRO A 32 -5.84 7.22 6.13
C PRO A 32 -4.60 7.62 5.32
N ASP A 33 -4.65 8.76 4.62
CA ASP A 33 -3.53 9.32 3.88
C ASP A 33 -2.51 9.93 4.85
N THR A 34 -1.68 9.06 5.42
CA THR A 34 -0.62 9.44 6.34
C THR A 34 0.74 9.30 5.66
N LEU A 35 1.74 9.98 6.23
CA LEU A 35 3.11 9.88 5.75
C LEU A 35 3.62 8.44 5.73
N TYR A 36 3.15 7.60 6.66
CA TYR A 36 3.49 6.18 6.73
C TYR A 36 3.12 5.44 5.43
N TYR A 37 1.87 5.52 4.99
CA TYR A 37 1.41 4.82 3.77
C TYR A 37 1.97 5.44 2.49
N ARG A 38 2.18 6.77 2.47
CA ARG A 38 2.82 7.44 1.32
C ARG A 38 4.27 7.00 1.10
N ARG A 39 5.02 6.73 2.16
CA ARG A 39 6.39 6.18 2.07
C ARG A 39 6.38 4.77 1.47
N LEU A 40 5.51 3.91 1.99
CA LEU A 40 5.34 2.55 1.48
C LEU A 40 4.92 2.50 0.01
N LEU A 41 4.09 3.46 -0.43
CA LEU A 41 3.74 3.65 -1.84
C LEU A 41 4.94 4.07 -2.70
N ALA A 42 5.84 4.91 -2.16
CA ALA A 42 7.04 5.34 -2.85
C ALA A 42 8.12 4.24 -2.89
N ASP A 43 8.20 3.43 -1.85
CA ASP A 43 9.11 2.27 -1.75
C ASP A 43 8.64 1.09 -2.62
N GLY A 44 7.34 1.05 -2.95
CA GLY A 44 6.71 -0.01 -3.75
C GLY A 44 6.19 -1.19 -2.93
N ASP A 45 6.23 -1.10 -1.61
CA ASP A 45 5.62 -2.07 -0.68
C ASP A 45 4.09 -2.05 -0.75
N LEU A 46 3.52 -0.86 -0.96
CA LEU A 46 2.12 -0.65 -1.26
C LEU A 46 1.95 -0.15 -2.69
N LEU A 47 0.81 -0.50 -3.28
CA LEU A 47 0.35 -0.06 -4.59
C LEU A 47 -0.98 0.65 -4.42
N ALA A 48 -1.22 1.70 -5.20
CA ALA A 48 -2.49 2.40 -5.20
C ALA A 48 -3.58 1.52 -5.85
N ALA A 49 -4.63 1.21 -5.10
CA ALA A 49 -5.73 0.36 -5.56
C ALA A 49 -6.82 1.17 -6.29
N VAL A 50 -6.40 2.03 -7.23
CA VAL A 50 -7.31 2.69 -8.16
C VAL A 50 -7.64 1.67 -9.25
N ASP A 51 -8.94 1.48 -9.54
CA ASP A 51 -9.42 0.71 -10.67
C ASP A 51 -8.61 1.01 -11.97
N PRO A 52 -8.49 0.02 -12.88
CA PRO A 52 -7.23 -0.41 -13.47
C PRO A 52 -6.58 0.65 -14.37
N GLU A 53 -5.55 1.31 -13.87
CA GLU A 53 -4.39 1.65 -14.68
C GLU A 53 -3.15 0.97 -14.08
N PRO A 54 -2.38 0.21 -14.88
CA PRO A 54 -1.35 -0.69 -14.38
C PRO A 54 -0.19 0.15 -13.84
N ALA A 55 -0.07 0.23 -12.51
CA ALA A 55 1.15 0.72 -11.87
C ALA A 55 2.29 -0.24 -12.24
N THR A 56 3.08 0.22 -13.18
CA THR A 56 4.20 -0.45 -13.81
C THR A 56 5.28 -0.75 -12.78
N LYS A 57 5.84 -1.97 -12.88
CA LYS A 57 7.01 -2.40 -12.13
C LYS A 57 8.18 -1.40 -12.28
N LYS A 58 8.83 -1.08 -11.17
CA LYS A 58 10.25 -0.67 -11.09
C LYS A 58 10.74 -1.19 -9.75
N GLY A 59 11.58 -2.22 -9.65
CA GLY A 59 12.82 -2.39 -10.37
C GLY A 59 13.92 -1.62 -9.64
N SER A 60 14.66 -2.29 -8.76
CA SER A 60 16.00 -1.87 -8.28
C SER A 60 16.70 -3.17 -7.88
N LYS A 61 17.39 -3.83 -8.82
CA LYS A 61 18.78 -3.65 -9.29
C LYS A 61 19.77 -4.33 -8.37
#